data_AF-A0A918R820-F1
#
_entry.id   AF-A0A918R820-F1
#
_cell.length_a   1.000
_cell.length_b   1.000
_cell.length_c   1.000
_cell.angle_alpha   90.00
_cell.angle_beta   90.00
_cell.angle_gamma   90.00
#
_symmetry.space_group_name_H-M   'P 1'
#
loop_
_entity.id
_entity.type
_entity.pdbx_description
1 polymer ?
#
loop_
_entity_poly.entity_id
_entity_poly.type
_entity_poly.pdbx_seq_one_letter_code
_entity_poly.pdbx_strand_id
1 'polypeptide(L)'
;MKLAFGILLIIHGAMHLMGFATAIYASPIPMQALGISKPIGTVWLITFILFIVSATQLFNNKKWFYIAFIAVLMSQVLIILAWKEAKYNTIANCIIVLVSISALANNGYQ
;
A
#
# COMPACT_ATOMS: atom_id res chain seq x y z
N MET A 1 19.21 -4.38 5.95
CA MET A 1 18.00 -4.86 5.21
C MET A 1 16.69 -4.29 5.76
N LYS A 2 16.40 -4.38 7.07
CA LYS A 2 15.18 -3.80 7.67
C LYS A 2 14.94 -2.33 7.32
N LEU A 3 15.97 -1.48 7.40
CA LEU A 3 15.84 -0.06 7.05
C LEU A 3 15.41 0.17 5.60
N ALA A 4 16.09 -0.48 4.64
CA ALA A 4 15.74 -0.37 3.23
C ALA A 4 14.30 -0.84 2.93
N PHE A 5 13.88 -1.92 3.57
CA PHE A 5 12.50 -2.41 3.45
C PHE A 5 11.49 -1.45 4.09
N GLY A 6 11.81 -0.89 5.26
CA GLY A 6 11.00 0.16 5.89
C GLY A 6 10.85 1.40 5.02
N ILE A 7 11.94 1.83 4.36
CA ILE A 7 11.91 2.94 3.39
C ILE A 7 11.00 2.59 2.20
N LEU A 8 11.06 1.36 1.68
CA LEU A 8 10.17 0.90 0.63
C LEU A 8 8.69 0.99 1.05
N LEU A 9 8.34 0.51 2.25
CA LEU A 9 6.97 0.60 2.78
C LEU A 9 6.50 2.05 2.88
N ILE A 10 7.35 2.95 3.36
CA ILE A 10 7.03 4.37 3.52
C ILE A 10 6.84 5.04 2.16
N ILE A 11 7.77 4.84 1.21
CA ILE A 11 7.69 5.45 -0.12
C ILE A 11 6.46 4.91 -0.86
N HIS A 12 6.26 3.60 -0.87
CA HIS A 12 5.10 2.99 -1.52
C HIS A 12 3.79 3.43 -0.88
N GLY A 13 3.72 3.46 0.44
CA GLY A 13 2.60 4.06 1.17
C GLY A 13 2.35 5.49 0.72
N ALA A 14 3.39 6.34 0.69
CA ALA A 14 3.25 7.74 0.31
C ALA A 14 2.73 7.92 -1.13
N MET A 15 3.05 7.01 -2.06
CA MET A 15 2.46 7.04 -3.41
C MET A 15 0.93 6.91 -3.39
N HIS A 16 0.35 6.23 -2.39
CA HIS A 16 -1.10 6.16 -2.24
C HIS A 16 -1.74 7.50 -1.84
N LEU A 17 -1.00 8.44 -1.25
CA LEU A 17 -1.50 9.80 -0.98
C LEU A 17 -1.80 10.55 -2.28
N MET A 18 -1.08 10.25 -3.36
CA MET A 18 -1.38 10.84 -4.67
C MET A 18 -2.74 10.37 -5.17
N GLY A 19 -3.04 9.06 -5.10
CA GLY A 19 -4.35 8.52 -5.45
C GLY A 19 -5.49 9.06 -4.59
N PHE A 20 -5.25 9.26 -3.29
CA PHE A 20 -6.18 9.96 -2.39
C PHE A 20 -6.41 11.40 -2.84
N ALA A 21 -5.34 12.15 -3.10
CA ALA A 21 -5.44 13.55 -3.50
C ALA A 21 -6.17 13.72 -4.84
N THR A 22 -5.94 12.84 -5.81
CA THR A 22 -6.64 12.87 -7.11
C THR A 22 -8.12 12.52 -6.96
N ALA A 23 -8.47 11.54 -6.12
CA ALA A 23 -9.87 11.17 -5.88
C ALA A 23 -10.69 12.24 -5.14
N ILE A 24 -10.03 13.06 -4.30
CA ILE A 24 -10.70 14.04 -3.43
C ILE A 24 -10.60 15.48 -3.93
N TYR A 25 -9.43 15.92 -4.42
CA TYR A 25 -9.12 17.33 -4.67
C TYR A 25 -8.81 17.64 -6.13
N ALA A 26 -8.12 16.73 -6.84
CA ALA A 26 -7.58 17.05 -8.16
C ALA A 26 -8.32 16.33 -9.29
N SER A 27 -9.32 16.97 -9.87
CA SER A 27 -9.57 16.78 -11.30
C SER A 27 -10.31 17.93 -11.98
N PRO A 28 -9.84 18.42 -13.16
CA PRO A 28 -10.65 19.23 -14.07
C PRO A 28 -11.76 18.43 -14.78
N ILE A 29 -11.66 17.09 -14.79
CA ILE A 29 -12.72 16.15 -15.21
C ILE A 29 -12.95 15.20 -14.04
N PRO A 30 -14.04 15.30 -13.26
CA PRO A 30 -14.19 14.55 -12.01
C PRO A 30 -13.77 13.09 -12.17
N MET A 31 -12.90 12.56 -11.29
CA MET A 31 -12.46 11.14 -11.35
C MET A 31 -13.65 10.16 -11.30
N GLN A 32 -14.82 10.65 -10.89
CA GLN A 32 -16.12 10.00 -11.08
C GLN A 32 -16.40 9.62 -12.55
N ALA A 33 -15.95 10.40 -13.54
CA ALA A 33 -16.02 10.10 -14.97
C ALA A 33 -15.08 8.97 -15.40
N LEU A 34 -14.02 8.70 -14.62
CA LEU A 34 -13.14 7.53 -14.75
C LEU A 34 -13.60 6.36 -13.85
N GLY A 35 -14.77 6.46 -13.22
CA GLY A 35 -15.36 5.43 -12.36
C GLY A 35 -14.81 5.39 -10.92
N ILE A 36 -13.93 6.30 -10.53
CA ILE A 36 -13.34 6.33 -9.18
C ILE A 36 -14.11 7.32 -8.31
N SER A 37 -14.87 6.77 -7.35
CA SER A 37 -15.71 7.54 -6.43
C SER A 37 -14.94 8.07 -5.21
N LYS A 38 -15.50 9.08 -4.52
CA LYS A 38 -14.92 9.62 -3.27
C LYS A 38 -14.66 8.56 -2.19
N PRO A 39 -15.56 7.56 -1.97
CA PRO A 39 -15.27 6.45 -1.08
C PRO A 39 -13.99 5.68 -1.42
N ILE A 40 -13.69 5.49 -2.71
CA ILE A 40 -12.44 4.84 -3.14
C ILE A 40 -11.23 5.70 -2.75
N GLY A 41 -11.34 7.04 -2.84
CA GLY A 41 -10.35 7.97 -2.29
C GLY A 41 -10.01 7.66 -0.83
N THR A 42 -11.00 7.47 0.04
CA THR A 42 -10.75 7.09 1.44
C THR A 42 -9.99 5.77 1.57
N VAL A 43 -10.25 4.80 0.69
CA VAL A 43 -9.52 3.51 0.67
C VAL A 43 -8.04 3.71 0.34
N TRP A 44 -7.69 4.67 -0.53
CA TRP A 44 -6.28 5.06 -0.77
C TRP A 44 -5.61 5.57 0.51
N LEU A 45 -6.29 6.43 1.28
CA LEU A 45 -5.76 6.95 2.54
C LEU A 45 -5.59 5.84 3.60
N ILE A 46 -6.56 4.95 3.72
CA ILE A 46 -6.47 3.79 4.63
C ILE A 46 -5.27 2.92 4.25
N THR A 47 -5.06 2.67 2.95
CA THR A 47 -3.94 1.88 2.45
C THR A 47 -2.59 2.53 2.80
N PHE A 48 -2.46 3.86 2.65
CA PHE A 48 -1.29 4.61 3.11
C PHE A 48 -1.04 4.40 4.61
N ILE A 49 -2.06 4.59 5.45
CA ILE A 49 -1.94 4.43 6.91
C ILE A 49 -1.47 3.02 7.26
N LEU A 50 -2.03 1.97 6.62
CA LEU A 50 -1.62 0.59 6.86
C LEU A 50 -0.14 0.36 6.54
N PHE A 51 0.39 0.94 5.46
CA PHE A 51 1.82 0.85 5.15
C PHE A 51 2.69 1.56 6.19
N ILE A 52 2.30 2.73 6.68
CA ILE A 52 3.03 3.44 7.75
C ILE A 52 2.98 2.67 9.06
N VAL A 53 1.83 2.12 9.43
CA VAL A 53 1.70 1.27 10.62
C VAL A 53 2.55 0.01 10.47
N SER A 54 2.57 -0.63 9.31
CA SER A 54 3.45 -1.78 9.07
C SER A 54 4.94 -1.40 9.17
N ALA A 55 5.33 -0.25 8.60
CA ALA A 55 6.71 0.24 8.64
C ALA A 55 7.17 0.55 10.08
N THR A 56 6.31 1.16 10.91
CA THR A 56 6.63 1.41 12.33
C THR A 56 6.71 0.10 13.12
N GLN A 57 5.79 -0.84 12.88
CA GLN A 57 5.82 -2.15 13.52
C GLN A 57 7.01 -3.01 13.10
N LEU A 58 7.57 -2.85 11.91
CA LEU A 58 8.77 -3.56 11.46
C LEU A 58 9.95 -3.44 12.45
N PHE A 59 10.04 -2.30 13.15
CA PHE A 59 11.07 -2.03 14.14
C PHE A 59 10.68 -2.42 15.57
N ASN A 60 9.38 -2.44 15.89
CA ASN A 60 8.88 -2.56 17.25
C ASN A 60 8.17 -3.90 17.56
N ASN A 61 7.75 -4.65 16.54
CA ASN A 61 6.92 -5.84 16.70
C ASN A 61 7.26 -6.92 15.66
N LYS A 62 7.36 -8.19 16.09
CA LYS A 62 7.64 -9.32 15.19
C LYS A 62 6.50 -9.61 14.20
N LYS A 63 5.27 -9.13 14.47
CA LYS A 63 4.04 -9.42 13.70
C LYS A 63 3.66 -8.38 12.64
N TRP A 64 4.57 -7.47 12.28
CA TRP A 64 4.35 -6.40 11.28
C TRP A 64 3.81 -6.89 9.92
N PHE A 65 4.11 -8.13 9.54
CA PHE A 65 3.77 -8.71 8.25
C PHE A 65 2.27 -8.94 8.06
N TYR A 66 1.48 -9.16 9.13
CA TYR A 66 0.02 -9.28 9.00
C TYR A 66 -0.60 -7.99 8.46
N ILE A 67 -0.15 -6.83 8.97
CA ILE A 67 -0.61 -5.52 8.50
C ILE A 67 -0.10 -5.25 7.09
N ALA A 68 1.16 -5.64 6.78
CA ALA A 68 1.71 -5.54 5.43
C ALA A 68 0.87 -6.31 4.40
N PHE A 69 0.41 -7.52 4.73
CA PHE A 69 -0.44 -8.31 3.84
C PHE A 69 -1.76 -7.62 3.53
N ILE A 70 -2.45 -7.11 4.56
CA ILE A 70 -3.71 -6.38 4.38
C ILE A 70 -3.46 -5.15 3.50
N ALA A 71 -2.39 -4.38 3.79
CA ALA A 71 -2.02 -3.20 3.02
C ALA A 71 -1.76 -3.53 1.53
N VAL A 72 -1.01 -4.59 1.25
CA VAL A 72 -0.70 -5.04 -0.13
C VAL A 72 -1.95 -5.48 -0.87
N LEU A 73 -2.86 -6.22 -0.24
CA LEU A 73 -4.11 -6.64 -0.89
C LEU A 73 -4.97 -5.44 -1.27
N MET A 74 -5.15 -4.49 -0.34
CA MET A 74 -5.89 -3.26 -0.61
C MET A 74 -5.19 -2.42 -1.70
N SER A 75 -3.86 -2.29 -1.61
CA SER A 75 -3.04 -1.59 -2.59
C SER A 75 -3.21 -2.18 -3.99
N GLN A 76 -3.20 -3.52 -4.12
CA GLN A 76 -3.30 -4.16 -5.43
C GLN A 76 -4.69 -3.98 -6.05
N VAL A 77 -5.76 -4.02 -5.26
CA VAL A 77 -7.12 -3.69 -5.73
C VAL A 77 -7.16 -2.25 -6.26
N LEU A 78 -6.61 -1.29 -5.52
CA LEU A 78 -6.57 0.11 -5.94
C LEU A 78 -5.75 0.32 -7.21
N ILE A 79 -4.61 -0.37 -7.36
CA ILE A 79 -3.79 -0.33 -8.57
C ILE A 79 -4.54 -0.88 -9.77
N ILE A 80 -5.30 -1.97 -9.62
CA ILE A 80 -6.12 -2.52 -10.71
C ILE A 80 -7.19 -1.52 -11.14
N LEU A 81 -7.84 -0.84 -10.18
CA LEU A 81 -8.85 0.19 -10.46
C LEU A 81 -8.25 1.43 -11.15
N ALA A 82 -6.99 1.77 -10.87
CA ALA A 82 -6.26 2.90 -11.45
C ALA A 82 -5.10 2.44 -12.35
N TRP A 83 -5.31 1.36 -13.12
CA TRP A 83 -4.23 0.63 -13.80
C TRP A 83 -3.35 1.49 -14.72
N LYS A 84 -3.97 2.38 -15.49
CA LYS A 84 -3.27 3.20 -16.48
C LYS A 84 -2.19 4.08 -15.84
N GLU A 85 -2.48 4.61 -14.64
CA GLU A 85 -1.64 5.53 -13.89
C GLU A 85 -0.74 4.80 -12.88
N ALA A 86 -1.23 3.70 -12.28
CA ALA A 86 -0.61 3.10 -11.10
C ALA A 86 0.06 1.73 -11.31
N LYS A 87 -0.04 1.10 -12.50
CA LYS A 87 0.44 -0.29 -12.74
C LYS A 87 1.86 -0.58 -12.28
N TYR A 88 2.78 0.38 -12.35
CA TYR A 88 4.18 0.17 -11.95
C TYR A 88 4.35 0.00 -10.43
N ASN A 89 3.39 0.48 -9.64
CA ASN A 89 3.38 0.30 -8.18
C ASN A 89 3.17 -1.16 -7.79
N THR A 90 2.70 -2.03 -8.71
CA THR A 90 2.64 -3.48 -8.47
C THR A 90 4.01 -4.10 -8.19
N ILE A 91 5.10 -3.54 -8.73
CA ILE A 91 6.45 -4.01 -8.44
C ILE A 91 6.75 -3.93 -6.94
N ALA A 92 6.40 -2.81 -6.30
CA ALA A 92 6.56 -2.65 -4.86
C ALA A 92 5.69 -3.65 -4.08
N ASN A 93 4.44 -3.88 -4.49
CA ASN A 93 3.58 -4.90 -3.88
C ASN A 93 4.18 -6.31 -3.97
N CYS A 94 4.76 -6.68 -5.11
CA CYS A 94 5.44 -7.98 -5.27
C CYS A 94 6.62 -8.12 -4.29
N ILE A 95 7.44 -7.08 -4.15
CA ILE A 95 8.57 -7.12 -3.20
C ILE A 95 8.04 -7.23 -1.75
N ILE A 96 7.04 -6.42 -1.39
CA ILE A 96 6.47 -6.40 -0.03
C ILE A 96 5.85 -7.75 0.32
N VAL A 97 5.11 -8.38 -0.60
CA VAL A 97 4.47 -9.67 -0.33
C VAL A 97 5.50 -10.78 -0.16
N LEU A 98 6.55 -10.82 -0.98
CA LEU A 98 7.62 -11.82 -0.88
C LEU A 98 8.36 -11.74 0.46
N VAL A 99 8.71 -10.51 0.88
CA VAL A 99 9.37 -10.30 2.18
C VAL A 99 8.43 -10.65 3.34
N SER A 100 7.14 -10.32 3.22
CA SER A 100 6.12 -10.64 4.24
C SER A 100 5.89 -12.15 4.38
N ILE A 101 5.88 -12.90 3.28
CA ILE A 101 5.78 -14.38 3.28
C ILE A 101 7.01 -15.00 3.94
N SER A 102 8.21 -14.52 3.59
CA SER A 102 9.45 -14.99 4.23
C SER A 102 9.43 -14.74 5.75
N ALA A 103 8.93 -13.58 6.19
CA ALA A 103 8.80 -13.25 7.61
C ALA A 103 7.75 -14.10 8.33
N LEU A 104 6.62 -14.41 7.67
CA LEU A 104 5.59 -15.30 8.21
C LEU A 104 6.14 -16.72 8.38
N ALA A 105 6.81 -17.26 7.36
CA ALA A 105 7.41 -18.59 7.41
C ALA A 105 8.39 -18.70 8.60
N ASN A 106 9.29 -17.74 8.75
CA ASN A 106 10.26 -17.73 9.85
C ASN A 106 9.63 -17.60 11.25
N ASN A 107 8.45 -16.97 11.38
CA ASN A 107 7.72 -16.94 12.66
C ASN A 107 6.90 -18.20 12.93
N GLY A 108 6.47 -18.93 11.89
CA GLY A 108 5.69 -20.17 12.04
C GLY A 108 6.53 -21.39 12.43
N TYR A 109 7.85 -21.32 12.30
CA TYR A 109 8.80 -22.35 12.73
C TYR A 109 9.45 -22.07 14.10
N GLN A 110 8.97 -21.06 14.85
CA GLN A 110 9.37 -20.77 16.24
C GLN A 110 8.23 -21.11 17.20
#